data_AF-A0A455UD59-F1
#
_entry.id   AF-A0A455UD59-F1
#
_cell.length_a   1.000
_cell.length_b   1.000
_cell.length_c   1.000
_cell.angle_alpha   90.00
_cell.angle_beta   90.00
_cell.angle_gamma   90.00
#
_symmetry.space_group_name_H-M   'P 1'
#
loop_
_entity.id
_entity.type
_entity.pdbx_description
1 polymer ?
#
loop_
_entity_poly.entity_id
_entity_poly.type
_entity_poly.pdbx_seq_one_letter_code
_entity_poly.pdbx_strand_id
1 'polypeptide(L)' 'MADMPKPRLAADEFQQRLLAWFDRYGRHDLPWQSPRSAYRVWVSEIMLQQTQVATVIAYFERFMARFPLVRSTRHCAAG' A
#
# COMPACT_ATOMS: atom_id res chain seq x y z
N MET A 1 -36.71 0.36 -6.21
CA MET A 1 -35.27 0.07 -6.40
C MET A 1 -34.88 0.63 -7.77
N ALA A 2 -34.98 1.96 -7.92
CA ALA A 2 -33.88 2.93 -7.82
C ALA A 2 -32.93 2.81 -9.03
N ASP A 3 -33.21 3.65 -10.02
CA ASP A 3 -32.41 3.97 -11.20
C ASP A 3 -30.95 4.23 -10.80
N MET A 4 -30.03 3.36 -11.26
CA MET A 4 -28.61 3.51 -10.99
C MET A 4 -27.97 4.27 -12.15
N PRO A 5 -27.33 5.43 -11.89
CA PRO A 5 -26.78 6.24 -12.95
C PRO A 5 -25.75 5.43 -13.74
N LYS A 6 -25.93 5.36 -15.06
CA LYS A 6 -24.99 4.67 -15.94
C LYS A 6 -23.62 5.34 -15.84
N PRO A 7 -22.53 4.56 -15.72
CA PRO A 7 -21.20 5.11 -15.68
C PRO A 7 -20.93 5.92 -16.95
N ARG A 8 -20.33 7.10 -16.79
CA ARG A 8 -20.04 8.02 -17.89
C ARG A 8 -18.93 7.50 -18.83
N LEU A 9 -18.17 6.50 -18.39
CA LEU A 9 -17.05 5.90 -19.12
C LEU A 9 -17.18 4.38 -19.08
N ALA A 10 -16.74 3.72 -20.14
CA ALA A 10 -16.50 2.29 -20.11
C ALA A 10 -15.38 1.96 -19.10
N ALA A 11 -15.42 0.78 -18.50
CA ALA A 11 -14.45 0.37 -17.49
C ALA A 11 -13.00 0.44 -17.99
N ASP A 12 -12.77 0.00 -19.23
CA ASP A 12 -11.44 0.02 -19.86
C ASP A 12 -10.92 1.44 -20.08
N GLU A 13 -11.79 2.35 -20.54
CA GLU A 13 -11.43 3.76 -20.75
C GLU A 13 -11.11 4.45 -19.41
N PHE A 14 -11.89 4.15 -18.36
CA PHE A 14 -11.63 4.65 -17.02
C PHE A 14 -10.29 4.16 -16.49
N GLN A 15 -10.02 2.85 -16.60
CA GLN A 15 -8.76 2.26 -16.15
C GLN A 15 -7.56 2.89 -16.86
N GLN A 16 -7.61 3.02 -18.19
CA GLN A 16 -6.52 3.61 -18.98
C GLN A 16 -6.25 5.06 -18.56
N ARG A 17 -7.30 5.87 -18.38
CA ARG A 17 -7.17 7.26 -17.94
C ARG A 17 -6.62 7.37 -16.52
N LEU A 18 -7.08 6.53 -15.61
CA LEU A 18 -6.61 6.50 -14.23
C LEU A 18 -5.12 6.12 -14.15
N LEU A 19 -4.70 5.09 -14.89
CA LEU A 19 -3.31 4.66 -14.94
C LEU A 19 -2.41 5.73 -15.58
N ALA A 20 -2.83 6.34 -16.70
CA ALA A 20 -2.07 7.42 -17.34
C ALA A 20 -1.90 8.65 -16.44
N TRP A 21 -2.93 8.97 -15.64
CA TRP A 21 -2.82 10.03 -14.63
C TRP A 21 -1.90 9.61 -13.47
N PHE A 22 -2.02 8.37 -12.98
CA PHE A 22 -1.19 7.84 -11.91
C PHE A 22 0.30 7.80 -12.31
N ASP A 23 0.62 7.41 -13.55
CA ASP A 23 2.00 7.42 -14.04
C ASP A 23 2.61 8.83 -14.04
N ARG A 24 1.80 9.87 -14.28
CA ARG A 24 2.28 11.27 -14.34
C ARG A 24 2.27 11.99 -12.99
N TYR A 25 1.28 11.73 -12.14
CA TYR A 25 1.03 12.51 -10.92
C TYR A 25 0.95 11.65 -9.64
N GLY A 26 1.08 10.33 -9.78
CA GLY A 26 1.08 9.39 -8.68
C GLY A 26 2.29 9.55 -7.77
N ARG A 27 2.14 9.08 -6.52
CA ARG A 27 3.22 9.06 -5.54
C ARG A 27 4.03 7.78 -5.71
N HIS A 28 5.19 7.92 -6.33
CA HIS A 28 6.13 6.82 -6.60
C HIS A 28 7.33 6.78 -5.64
N ASP A 29 7.46 7.80 -4.80
CA ASP A 29 8.59 8.06 -3.90
C ASP A 29 8.36 7.57 -2.47
N LEU A 30 7.31 6.79 -2.24
CA LEU A 30 6.98 6.30 -0.90
C LEU A 30 7.92 5.16 -0.48
N PRO A 31 8.44 5.18 0.77
CA PRO A 31 9.51 4.28 1.19
C PRO A 31 9.07 2.81 1.21
N TRP A 32 7.80 2.50 1.43
CA TRP A 32 7.26 1.13 1.38
C TRP A 32 7.09 0.57 -0.04
N GLN A 33 7.15 1.41 -1.08
CA GLN A 33 7.03 0.97 -2.48
C GLN A 33 8.36 0.44 -3.05
N SER A 34 9.51 0.85 -2.51
CA SER A 34 10.83 0.40 -3.00
C SER A 34 11.85 0.24 -1.86
N PRO A 35 12.55 -0.91 -1.73
CA PRO A 35 12.28 -2.19 -2.38
C PRO A 35 10.93 -2.81 -1.95
N ARG A 36 10.07 -3.20 -2.90
CA ARG A 36 8.74 -3.76 -2.60
C ARG A 36 8.87 -5.13 -1.94
N SER A 37 8.29 -5.30 -0.76
CA SER A 37 8.12 -6.61 -0.12
C SER A 37 6.76 -6.71 0.54
N ALA A 38 6.20 -7.92 0.62
CA ALA A 38 4.90 -8.14 1.27
C ALA A 38 4.89 -7.63 2.73
N TYR A 39 6.02 -7.79 3.44
CA TYR A 39 6.17 -7.27 4.80
C TYR A 39 6.12 -5.74 4.87
N ARG A 40 6.84 -5.04 3.99
CA ARG A 40 6.88 -3.57 3.96
C ARG A 40 5.53 -2.97 3.59
N VAL A 41 4.84 -3.58 2.62
CA VAL A 41 3.47 -3.19 2.24
C VAL A 41 2.52 -3.38 3.41
N TRP A 42 2.51 -4.56 4.03
CA TRP A 42 1.65 -4.85 5.19
C TRP A 42 1.88 -3.88 6.36
N VAL A 43 3.14 -3.63 6.74
CA VAL A 43 3.46 -2.69 7.82
C VAL A 43 2.96 -1.28 7.48
N SER A 44 3.15 -0.84 6.23
CA SER A 44 2.66 0.48 5.79
C SER A 44 1.14 0.58 5.86
N GLU A 45 0.41 -0.47 5.48
CA GLU A 45 -1.05 -0.51 5.54
C GLU A 45 -1.55 -0.41 6.98
N ILE A 46 -0.95 -1.16 7.91
CA ILE A 46 -1.32 -1.11 9.33
C ILE A 46 -1.11 0.29 9.90
N MET A 47 -0.01 0.96 9.57
CA MET A 47 0.26 2.32 10.05
C MET A 47 -0.71 3.35 9.43
N LEU A 48 -1.06 3.19 8.15
CA LEU A 48 -1.92 4.13 7.42
C LEU A 48 -3.41 4.05 7.81
N GLN A 49 -3.85 3.04 8.56
CA GLN A 49 -5.25 2.93 9.02
C GLN A 49 -5.69 4.09 9.94
N GLN A 50 -4.78 4.65 10.74
CA GLN A 50 -5.11 5.68 11.74
C GLN A 50 -4.20 6.91 11.70
N THR A 51 -3.26 7.00 10.74
CA THR A 51 -2.28 8.10 10.69
C THR A 51 -2.06 8.63 9.27
N GLN A 52 -1.66 9.89 9.18
CA GLN A 52 -1.39 10.55 7.90
C GLN A 52 -0.04 10.13 7.31
N VAL A 53 0.05 10.09 5.98
CA VAL A 53 1.22 9.66 5.20
C VAL A 53 2.52 10.35 5.66
N ALA A 54 2.49 11.67 5.88
CA ALA A 54 3.67 12.45 6.26
C ALA A 54 4.26 11.99 7.60
N THR A 55 3.41 11.67 8.57
CA THR A 55 3.84 11.14 9.87
C THR A 55 4.36 9.72 9.74
N VAL A 56 3.71 8.87 8.94
CA VAL A 56 4.08 7.46 8.78
C VAL A 56 5.48 7.28 8.22
N ILE A 57 5.94 8.13 7.29
CA ILE A 57 7.25 7.97 6.63
C ILE A 57 8.38 7.82 7.66
N ALA A 58 8.49 8.76 8.61
CA ALA A 58 9.55 8.73 9.62
C ALA A 58 9.43 7.53 10.59
N TYR A 59 8.19 7.16 10.95
CA TYR A 59 7.95 6.01 11.82
C TYR A 59 8.25 4.68 11.12
N PHE A 60 7.87 4.58 9.85
CA PHE A 60 8.12 3.41 9.01
C PHE A 60 9.62 3.16 8.84
N GLU A 61 10.40 4.19 8.53
CA GLU A 61 11.86 4.07 8.41
C GLU A 61 12.51 3.60 9.72
N ARG A 62 12.14 4.21 10.85
CA ARG A 62 12.63 3.80 12.18
C ARG A 62 12.23 2.36 12.52
N PHE A 63 11.00 1.98 12.19
CA PHE A 63 10.50 0.63 12.42
C PHE A 63 11.24 -0.41 11.58
N MET A 64 11.42 -0.15 10.28
CA MET A 64 12.14 -1.05 9.37
C MET A 64 13.63 -1.16 9.71
N ALA A 65 14.24 -0.09 10.25
CA ALA A 65 15.61 -0.15 10.77
C ALA A 65 15.72 -1.06 12.01
N ARG A 66 14.70 -1.06 12.88
CA ARG A 66 14.68 -1.89 14.10
C ARG A 66 14.25 -3.33 13.85
N PHE A 67 13.31 -3.54 12.93
CA PHE A 67 12.68 -4.80 12.59
C PHE A 67 12.71 -5.02 11.06
N PRO A 68 13.89 -5.34 10.49
CA PRO A 68 14.04 -5.44 9.03
C PRO A 68 13.34 -6.67 8.42
N LEU A 69 13.09 -7.71 9.22
CA LEU A 69 12.49 -8.97 8.78
C LEU A 69 11.41 -9.41 9.76
N VAL A 70 10.28 -9.85 9.22
CA VAL A 70 9.38 -10.73 9.95
C VAL A 70 10.09 -12.08 10.07
N ARG A 71 10.79 -12.33 11.19
CA ARG A 71 11.24 -13.70 11.47
C ARG A 71 10.00 -14.57 11.51
N SER A 72 9.88 -15.47 10.54
CA SER A 72 8.87 -16.51 10.57
C SER A 72 9.23 -17.48 11.69
N THR A 73 8.83 -17.17 12.93
CA THR A 73 8.78 -18.15 14.00
C THR A 73 7.49 -18.94 13.82
N ARG A 74 7.47 -19.90 12.89
CA ARG A 74 6.64 -21.10 13.10
C ARG A 74 7.36 -21.95 14.12
N HIS A 75 7.11 -21.69 15.39
CA HIS A 75 7.27 -22.72 16.40
C HIS A 75 5.97 -23.51 16.39
N CYS A 76 5.86 -24.50 15.51
CA CYS A 76 4.95 -25.61 15.74
C CYS A 76 5.87 -26.80 16.01
N ALA A 77 6.19 -26.99 17.29
CA ALA A 77 6.79 -28.23 17.76
C ALA A 77 5.76 -29.34 17.49
N ALA A 78 6.01 -30.15 16.47
CA ALA A 78 5.42 -31.48 16.38
C ALA A 78 6.31 -32.39 17.23
N GLY A 79 5.90 -32.57 18.49
CA GLY A 79 6.26 -33.75 19.28
C GLY A 79 5.19 -34.81 19.07
#